data_AF-A0A935ACF0-F1
#
_entry.id   AF-A0A935ACF0-F1
#
_cell.length_a   1.000
_cell.length_b   1.000
_cell.length_c   1.000
_cell.angle_alpha   90.00
_cell.angle_beta   90.00
_cell.angle_gamma   90.00
#
_symmetry.space_group_name_H-M   'P 1'
#
loop_
_entity.id
_entity.type
_entity.pdbx_description
1 polymer ?
#
loop_
_entity_poly.entity_id
_entity_poly.type
_entity_poly.pdbx_seq_one_letter_code
_entity_poly.pdbx_strand_id
1 'polypeptide(L)'
;MRPVKDFDKALSLLGDSKVDPRSQAVIEAFPYELPSGITKRSIGQVNRLTITHFGSTRIEIILNSPDEGLAVLADAYYPGWKAEIDGKPRKIFIVNGVLRGVVIEPDDKILTFYYSPRGFPFLLIASVLSFLTCLSGIILPILLRKLQNVQNRKGSIPVDTI
;
A
#
# COMPACT_ATOMS: atom_id res chain seq x y z
N MET A 1 -9.50 24.18 -1.05
CA MET A 1 -8.55 23.46 -1.93
C MET A 1 -8.53 24.06 -3.33
N ARG A 2 -7.49 23.78 -4.13
CA ARG A 2 -7.37 24.21 -5.53
C ARG A 2 -6.82 23.06 -6.39
N PRO A 3 -7.58 22.51 -7.35
CA PRO A 3 -7.09 21.43 -8.20
C PRO A 3 -6.10 21.93 -9.25
N VAL A 4 -5.07 21.14 -9.56
CA VAL A 4 -4.05 21.40 -10.58
C VAL A 4 -3.76 20.13 -11.39
N LYS A 5 -3.15 20.32 -12.57
CA LYS A 5 -2.96 19.25 -13.58
C LYS A 5 -1.81 18.35 -13.23
N ASP A 6 -0.76 18.99 -12.76
CA ASP A 6 0.57 18.47 -12.66
C ASP A 6 1.33 19.23 -11.58
N PHE A 7 2.44 18.61 -11.20
CA PHE A 7 3.39 19.11 -10.23
C PHE A 7 3.93 20.51 -10.59
N ASP A 8 4.22 20.78 -11.86
CA ASP A 8 4.78 22.06 -12.31
C ASP A 8 3.80 23.22 -12.05
N LYS A 9 2.51 22.99 -12.30
CA LYS A 9 1.48 23.97 -11.98
C LYS A 9 1.23 24.10 -10.48
N ALA A 10 1.40 23.02 -9.71
CA ALA A 10 1.37 23.09 -8.25
C ALA A 10 2.50 23.96 -7.71
N LEU A 11 3.73 23.74 -8.20
CA LEU A 11 4.93 24.42 -7.75
C LEU A 11 4.94 25.90 -8.11
N SER A 12 4.50 26.25 -9.33
CA SER A 12 4.39 27.67 -9.73
C SER A 12 3.40 28.46 -8.88
N LEU A 13 2.26 27.85 -8.48
CA LEU A 13 1.30 28.51 -7.59
C LEU A 13 1.85 28.74 -6.16
N LEU A 14 2.66 27.80 -5.67
CA LEU A 14 3.30 27.89 -4.36
C LEU A 14 4.49 28.86 -4.37
N GLY A 15 5.33 28.82 -5.41
CA GLY A 15 6.50 29.68 -5.56
C GLY A 15 6.16 31.16 -5.75
N ASP A 16 5.09 31.46 -6.50
CA ASP A 16 4.60 32.82 -6.71
C ASP A 16 3.88 33.41 -5.48
N SER A 17 3.79 32.67 -4.36
CA SER A 17 3.01 33.05 -3.16
C SER A 17 1.53 33.38 -3.45
N LYS A 18 0.99 32.88 -4.58
CA LYS A 18 -0.42 33.05 -4.97
C LYS A 18 -1.36 32.19 -4.11
N VAL A 19 -0.81 31.19 -3.41
CA VAL A 19 -1.52 30.28 -2.51
C VAL A 19 -0.69 30.10 -1.24
N ASP A 20 -1.29 30.34 -0.08
CA ASP A 20 -0.67 30.00 1.21
C ASP A 20 -0.99 28.54 1.58
N PRO A 21 0.01 27.64 1.63
CA PRO A 21 -0.21 26.22 1.90
C PRO A 21 -0.70 25.94 3.33
N ARG A 22 -0.61 26.90 4.25
CA ARG A 22 -1.16 26.77 5.61
C ARG A 22 -2.67 26.93 5.66
N SER A 23 -3.23 27.66 4.70
CA SER A 23 -4.67 27.96 4.63
C SER A 23 -5.38 27.31 3.44
N GLN A 24 -4.65 26.93 2.39
CA GLN A 24 -5.22 26.36 1.17
C GLN A 24 -4.36 25.22 0.61
N ALA A 25 -4.97 24.03 0.50
CA ALA A 25 -4.37 22.86 -0.14
C ALA A 25 -4.48 22.91 -1.68
N VAL A 26 -3.37 22.71 -2.39
CA VAL A 26 -3.31 22.48 -3.83
C VAL A 26 -3.34 20.97 -4.09
N ILE A 27 -4.23 20.47 -4.95
CA ILE A 27 -4.40 19.03 -5.15
C ILE A 27 -4.10 18.66 -6.60
N GLU A 28 -3.17 17.74 -6.80
CA GLU A 28 -2.96 17.07 -8.08
C GLU A 28 -3.99 15.94 -8.19
N ALA A 29 -5.03 16.16 -8.99
CA ALA A 29 -6.11 15.20 -9.19
C ALA A 29 -6.13 14.74 -10.65
N PHE A 30 -5.91 13.43 -10.87
CA PHE A 30 -6.16 12.77 -12.16
C PHE A 30 -7.08 11.56 -11.93
N PRO A 31 -8.23 11.43 -12.66
CA PRO A 31 -8.89 12.50 -13.40
C PRO A 31 -9.21 13.69 -12.48
N TYR A 32 -9.37 14.87 -13.08
CA TYR A 32 -9.56 16.19 -12.48
C TYR A 32 -10.87 16.37 -11.68
N GLU A 33 -11.41 15.28 -11.19
CA GLU A 33 -12.59 15.28 -10.36
C GLU A 33 -12.17 15.74 -8.98
N LEU A 34 -12.72 16.88 -8.57
CA LEU A 34 -12.76 17.24 -7.16
C LEU A 34 -13.34 16.02 -6.43
N PRO A 35 -12.70 15.56 -5.35
CA PRO A 35 -13.18 14.38 -4.67
C PRO A 35 -14.66 14.55 -4.33
N SER A 36 -15.49 13.63 -4.84
CA SER A 36 -16.92 13.60 -4.59
C SER A 36 -17.12 13.61 -3.07
N GLY A 37 -17.82 14.64 -2.57
CA GLY A 37 -17.90 14.89 -1.15
C GLY A 37 -17.66 16.35 -0.77
N ILE A 38 -16.54 16.94 -1.21
CA ILE A 38 -16.17 18.29 -0.78
C ILE A 38 -16.92 19.36 -1.59
N THR A 39 -18.15 19.63 -1.19
CA THR A 39 -19.07 20.60 -1.84
C THR A 39 -19.05 21.99 -1.21
N LYS A 40 -18.47 22.15 -0.01
CA LYS A 40 -18.43 23.43 0.70
C LYS A 40 -16.99 23.93 0.89
N ARG A 41 -16.79 25.22 0.59
CA ARG A 41 -15.56 25.94 0.95
C ARG A 41 -15.54 26.07 2.47
N SER A 42 -14.87 25.15 3.17
CA SER A 42 -14.60 25.32 4.60
C SER A 42 -13.74 26.58 4.79
N ILE A 43 -14.29 27.53 5.53
CA ILE A 43 -13.63 28.79 5.84
C ILE A 43 -12.64 28.51 6.99
N GLY A 44 -11.43 28.10 6.63
CA GLY A 44 -10.25 28.28 7.49
C GLY A 44 -10.11 27.44 8.76
N GLN A 45 -10.93 26.41 9.00
CA GLN A 45 -10.69 25.49 10.13
C GLN A 45 -9.69 24.40 9.75
N VAL A 46 -8.44 24.59 10.18
CA VAL A 46 -7.40 23.56 10.13
C VAL A 46 -7.41 22.83 11.47
N ASN A 47 -8.04 21.66 11.52
CA ASN A 47 -8.00 20.80 12.70
C ASN A 47 -6.72 19.98 12.72
N ARG A 48 -6.03 19.94 13.87
CA ARG A 48 -4.87 19.07 14.06
C ARG A 48 -5.36 17.65 14.31
N LEU A 49 -4.86 16.72 13.50
CA LEU A 49 -5.08 15.29 13.67
C LEU A 49 -4.05 14.69 14.62
N THR A 50 -4.43 13.63 15.33
CA THR A 50 -3.52 12.93 16.26
C THR A 50 -3.00 11.67 15.59
N ILE A 51 -1.68 11.58 15.45
CA ILE A 51 -0.99 10.38 14.96
C ILE A 51 -0.83 9.43 16.14
N THR A 52 -1.46 8.26 16.09
CA THR A 52 -1.35 7.22 17.13
C THR A 52 -0.16 6.31 16.89
N HIS A 53 0.18 6.09 15.62
CA HIS A 53 1.31 5.27 15.24
C HIS A 53 2.03 5.87 14.04
N PHE A 54 3.36 5.97 14.14
CA PHE A 54 4.21 6.46 13.07
C PHE A 54 5.35 5.46 12.83
N GLY A 55 5.16 4.59 11.83
CA GLY A 55 6.14 3.61 11.39
C GLY A 55 6.58 3.84 9.94
N SER A 56 7.65 3.17 9.53
CA SER A 56 8.22 3.31 8.18
C SER A 56 7.31 2.79 7.06
N THR A 57 6.47 1.79 7.38
CA THR A 57 5.57 1.15 6.42
C THR A 57 4.09 1.31 6.78
N ARG A 58 3.79 1.87 7.95
CA ARG A 58 2.41 2.01 8.45
C ARG A 58 2.28 3.24 9.34
N ILE A 59 1.27 4.06 9.10
CA ILE A 59 0.95 5.26 9.87
C ILE A 59 -0.54 5.21 10.21
N GLU A 60 -0.89 5.39 11.47
CA GLU A 60 -2.28 5.46 11.93
C GLU A 60 -2.57 6.83 12.52
N ILE A 61 -3.74 7.35 12.18
CA ILE A 61 -4.20 8.68 12.54
C ILE A 61 -5.63 8.56 13.04
N ILE A 62 -5.90 9.06 14.25
CA ILE A 62 -7.27 9.23 14.73
C ILE A 62 -7.86 10.48 14.07
N LEU A 63 -9.01 10.29 13.44
CA LEU A 63 -9.84 11.32 12.86
C LEU A 63 -10.90 11.74 13.89
N ASN A 64 -11.02 13.04 14.07
CA ASN A 64 -12.01 13.68 14.94
C ASN A 64 -12.60 14.92 14.25
N SER A 65 -12.96 14.78 12.97
CA SER A 65 -13.53 15.86 12.17
C SER A 65 -15.06 15.78 12.20
N PRO A 66 -15.79 16.80 12.67
CA PRO A 66 -17.24 16.82 12.62
C PRO A 66 -17.79 17.08 11.21
N ASP A 67 -16.92 17.56 10.30
CA ASP A 67 -17.26 17.90 8.94
C ASP A 67 -16.42 17.08 7.96
N GLU A 68 -16.97 16.94 6.75
CA GLU A 68 -16.24 16.40 5.62
C GLU A 68 -15.06 17.30 5.24
N GLY A 69 -13.91 16.69 4.92
CA GLY A 69 -12.68 17.46 4.70
C GLY A 69 -11.58 16.69 4.02
N LEU A 70 -10.41 17.33 3.94
CA LEU A 70 -9.19 16.73 3.42
C LEU A 70 -8.17 16.60 4.55
N ALA A 71 -7.94 15.38 5.01
CA ALA A 71 -6.84 15.08 5.91
C ALA A 71 -5.54 15.15 5.12
N VAL A 72 -4.64 16.07 5.49
CA VAL A 72 -3.32 16.24 4.86
C VAL A 72 -2.25 15.76 5.82
N LEU A 73 -1.51 14.73 5.43
CA LEU A 73 -0.31 14.27 6.13
C LEU A 73 0.91 14.97 5.53
N ALA A 74 1.68 15.65 6.37
CA ALA A 74 2.91 16.34 6.01
C ALA A 74 4.10 15.38 5.77
N ASP A 75 3.89 14.34 4.96
CA ASP A 75 4.86 13.30 4.63
C ASP A 75 4.90 13.09 3.10
N ALA A 76 6.08 12.85 2.55
CA ALA A 76 6.32 12.79 1.10
C ALA A 76 5.61 11.57 0.48
N TYR A 77 4.88 11.76 -0.61
CA TYR A 77 4.22 10.68 -1.33
C TYR A 77 5.22 9.88 -2.16
N TYR A 78 5.18 8.55 -2.01
CA TYR A 78 5.91 7.60 -2.85
C TYR A 78 4.95 6.59 -3.50
N PRO A 79 5.20 6.15 -4.74
CA PRO A 79 4.37 5.14 -5.38
C PRO A 79 4.38 3.82 -4.59
N GLY A 80 3.19 3.32 -4.21
CA GLY A 80 3.04 2.08 -3.44
C GLY A 80 2.37 2.26 -2.08
N TRP A 81 2.23 3.51 -1.61
CA TRP A 81 1.36 3.82 -0.49
C TRP A 81 -0.12 3.59 -0.83
N LYS A 82 -0.85 3.04 0.14
CA LYS A 82 -2.30 2.88 0.13
C LYS A 82 -2.86 3.52 1.39
N ALA A 83 -4.12 3.95 1.32
CA ALA A 83 -4.86 4.48 2.45
C ALA A 83 -6.14 3.70 2.63
N GLU A 84 -6.53 3.54 3.88
CA GLU A 84 -7.81 2.99 4.28
C GLU A 84 -8.36 3.80 5.45
N ILE A 85 -9.69 3.91 5.49
CA ILE A 85 -10.38 4.46 6.65
C ILE A 85 -11.31 3.38 7.18
N ASP A 86 -11.17 3.07 8.46
CA ASP A 86 -11.93 2.02 9.14
C ASP A 86 -11.94 0.69 8.34
N GLY A 87 -10.78 0.36 7.75
CA GLY A 87 -10.55 -0.85 6.94
C GLY A 87 -11.07 -0.80 5.50
N LYS A 88 -11.68 0.31 5.07
CA LYS A 88 -12.16 0.49 3.69
C LYS A 88 -11.14 1.26 2.85
N PRO A 89 -10.78 0.80 1.64
CA PRO A 89 -9.84 1.51 0.78
C PRO A 89 -10.30 2.93 0.46
N ARG A 90 -9.38 3.89 0.59
CA ARG A 90 -9.59 5.29 0.21
C ARG A 90 -8.51 5.75 -0.77
N LYS A 91 -8.88 6.68 -1.64
CA LYS A 91 -7.96 7.26 -2.63
C LYS A 91 -7.00 8.24 -1.95
N ILE A 92 -5.70 8.09 -2.22
CA ILE A 92 -4.69 9.09 -1.87
C ILE A 92 -4.61 10.13 -2.98
N PHE A 93 -4.60 11.40 -2.59
CA PHE A 93 -4.36 12.56 -3.43
C PHE A 93 -2.99 13.15 -3.11
N ILE A 94 -2.28 13.63 -4.13
CA ILE A 94 -1.03 14.37 -3.93
C ILE A 94 -1.40 15.82 -3.64
N VAL A 95 -0.96 16.33 -2.50
CA VAL A 95 -1.28 17.67 -1.99
C VAL A 95 -0.01 18.50 -1.97
N ASN A 96 -0.07 19.75 -2.42
CA ASN A 96 1.04 20.69 -2.45
C ASN A 96 2.31 20.09 -3.08
N GLY A 97 2.17 19.33 -4.18
CA GLY A 97 3.30 18.74 -4.91
C GLY A 97 3.78 17.40 -4.38
N VAL A 98 3.83 17.23 -3.05
CA VAL A 98 4.56 16.12 -2.42
C VAL A 98 3.84 15.48 -1.25
N LEU A 99 2.83 16.11 -0.68
CA LEU A 99 2.15 15.62 0.53
C LEU A 99 1.05 14.62 0.21
N ARG A 100 0.62 13.84 1.20
CA ARG A 100 -0.47 12.87 1.05
C ARG A 100 -1.75 13.45 1.61
N GLY A 101 -2.81 13.42 0.81
CA GLY A 101 -4.16 13.83 1.22
C GLY A 101 -5.15 12.69 1.08
N VAL A 102 -6.08 12.57 2.02
CA VAL A 102 -7.23 11.65 1.93
C VAL A 102 -8.49 12.42 2.32
N VAL A 103 -9.57 12.20 1.58
CA VAL A 103 -10.87 12.78 1.90
C VAL A 103 -11.47 12.01 3.07
N ILE A 104 -11.97 12.74 4.05
CA ILE A 104 -12.57 12.19 5.26
C ILE A 104 -14.02 12.65 5.38
N GLU A 105 -14.88 11.77 5.86
CA GLU A 105 -16.29 12.00 6.17
C GLU A 105 -16.46 12.16 7.70
N PRO A 106 -17.56 12.77 8.20
CA PRO A 106 -17.77 12.98 9.65
C PRO A 106 -17.74 11.70 10.52
N ASP A 107 -18.11 10.56 9.93
CA ASP A 107 -18.18 9.27 10.64
C ASP A 107 -16.85 8.49 10.63
N ASP A 108 -15.86 8.97 9.90
CA ASP A 108 -14.55 8.33 9.76
C ASP A 108 -13.76 8.45 11.07
N LYS A 109 -13.19 7.33 11.56
CA LYS A 109 -12.49 7.31 12.87
C LYS A 109 -11.00 7.08 12.76
N ILE A 110 -10.57 6.09 11.98
CA ILE A 110 -9.16 5.69 11.90
C ILE A 110 -8.70 5.72 10.44
N LEU A 111 -7.80 6.65 10.13
CA LEU A 111 -7.09 6.70 8.87
C LEU A 111 -5.77 5.94 9.01
N THR A 112 -5.59 4.91 8.18
CA THR A 112 -4.35 4.14 8.10
C THR A 112 -3.71 4.33 6.73
N PHE A 113 -2.46 4.78 6.72
CA PHE A 113 -1.60 4.67 5.55
C PHE A 113 -0.71 3.44 5.71
N TYR A 114 -0.60 2.64 4.66
CA TYR A 114 0.33 1.51 4.64
C TYR A 114 1.02 1.35 3.30
N TYR A 115 2.27 0.93 3.33
CA TYR A 115 3.08 0.73 2.14
C TYR A 115 2.97 -0.71 1.64
N SER A 116 2.53 -0.86 0.40
CA SER A 116 2.35 -2.15 -0.27
C SER A 116 3.08 -2.11 -1.61
N PRO A 117 4.37 -2.54 -1.68
CA PRO A 117 5.14 -2.48 -2.91
C PRO A 117 4.46 -3.28 -4.03
N ARG A 118 4.42 -2.69 -5.23
CA ARG A 118 3.87 -3.34 -6.41
C ARG A 118 4.72 -4.57 -6.75
N GLY A 119 4.09 -5.75 -6.84
CA GLY A 119 4.77 -6.99 -7.23
C GLY A 119 5.22 -7.91 -6.09
N PHE A 120 5.05 -7.53 -4.82
CA PHE A 120 5.29 -8.45 -3.69
C PHE A 120 4.59 -9.82 -3.82
N PRO A 121 3.28 -9.92 -4.20
CA PRO A 121 2.65 -11.23 -4.36
C PRO A 121 3.24 -12.04 -5.51
N PHE A 122 3.70 -11.40 -6.58
CA PHE A 122 4.33 -12.08 -7.71
C PHE A 122 5.68 -12.69 -7.31
N LEU A 123 6.50 -11.93 -6.59
CA LEU A 123 7.79 -12.39 -6.08
C LEU A 123 7.63 -13.55 -5.08
N LEU A 124 6.61 -13.50 -4.23
CA LEU A 124 6.28 -14.59 -3.31
C LEU A 124 5.97 -15.88 -4.07
N ILE A 125 5.11 -15.82 -5.09
CA ILE A 125 4.75 -16.99 -5.91
C ILE A 125 5.98 -17.55 -6.65
N ALA A 126 6.79 -16.67 -7.26
CA ALA A 126 8.01 -17.09 -7.95
C ALA A 126 9.01 -17.78 -7.00
N SER A 127 9.14 -17.29 -5.76
CA SER A 127 9.98 -17.90 -4.74
C SER A 127 9.48 -19.29 -4.33
N VAL A 128 8.18 -19.44 -4.09
CA VAL A 128 7.57 -20.73 -3.74
C VAL A 128 7.76 -21.75 -4.86
N LEU A 129 7.52 -21.36 -6.12
CA LEU A 129 7.72 -22.23 -7.27
C LEU A 129 9.19 -22.67 -7.39
N SER A 130 10.13 -21.74 -7.24
CA SER A 130 11.57 -22.05 -7.28
C SER A 130 11.99 -22.98 -6.15
N PHE A 131 11.41 -22.82 -4.97
CA PHE A 131 11.68 -23.70 -3.83
C PHE A 131 11.15 -25.12 -4.09
N LEU A 132 9.94 -25.25 -4.61
CA LEU A 132 9.34 -26.55 -4.93
C LEU A 132 10.09 -27.31 -6.04
N THR A 133 10.56 -26.60 -7.07
CA THR A 133 11.37 -27.21 -8.14
C THR A 133 12.73 -27.66 -7.65
N CYS A 134 13.37 -26.88 -6.77
CA CYS A 134 14.63 -27.29 -6.15
C CYS A 134 14.43 -28.53 -5.25
N LEU A 135 13.36 -28.54 -4.45
CA LEU A 135 13.06 -29.62 -3.54
C LEU A 135 12.73 -30.92 -4.28
N SER A 136 11.97 -30.85 -5.38
CA SER A 136 11.67 -32.02 -6.20
C SER A 136 12.93 -32.61 -6.85
N GLY A 137 13.85 -31.75 -7.31
CA GLY A 137 15.15 -32.16 -7.85
C GLY A 137 16.03 -32.93 -6.85
N ILE A 138 15.90 -32.66 -5.56
CA ILE A 138 16.65 -33.34 -4.49
C ILE A 138 15.94 -34.61 -4.01
N ILE A 139 14.63 -34.53 -3.75
CA ILE A 139 13.86 -35.63 -3.16
C ILE A 139 13.65 -36.77 -4.16
N LEU A 140 13.34 -36.46 -5.42
CA LEU A 140 13.03 -37.46 -6.44
C LEU A 140 14.15 -38.50 -6.64
N PRO A 141 15.44 -38.13 -6.86
CA PRO A 141 16.51 -39.12 -7.02
C PRO A 141 16.75 -39.94 -5.74
N ILE A 142 16.56 -39.36 -4.55
CA ILE A 142 16.70 -40.10 -3.28
C ILE A 142 15.58 -41.14 -3.16
N LEU A 143 14.35 -40.76 -3.50
CA LEU A 143 13.19 -41.66 -3.48
C LEU A 143 13.35 -42.80 -4.49
N LEU A 144 13.77 -42.47 -5.72
CA LEU A 144 14.01 -43.45 -6.78
C LEU A 144 15.12 -44.44 -6.41
N ARG A 145 16.24 -43.96 -5.84
CA ARG A 145 17.32 -44.83 -5.33
C ARG A 145 16.83 -45.75 -4.21
N LYS A 146 15.96 -45.25 -3.32
CA LYS A 146 15.39 -46.06 -2.23
C LYS A 146 14.48 -47.15 -2.77
N LEU A 147 13.62 -46.84 -3.75
CA LEU A 147 12.74 -47.83 -4.39
C LEU A 147 13.53 -48.92 -5.13
N GLN A 148 14.57 -48.53 -5.88
CA GLN A 148 15.46 -49.47 -6.56
C GLN A 148 16.17 -50.40 -5.57
N ASN A 149 16.68 -49.87 -4.46
CA ASN A 149 17.32 -50.68 -3.41
C ASN A 149 16.37 -51.68 -2.73
N VAL A 150 15.08 -51.35 -2.58
CA VAL A 150 14.09 -52.27 -2.01
C VAL A 150 13.78 -53.42 -2.99
N GLN A 151 13.71 -53.14 -4.29
CA GLN A 151 13.50 -54.18 -5.32
C GLN A 151 14.69 -55.13 -5.45
N ASN A 152 15.92 -54.62 -5.47
CA ASN A 152 17.13 -55.45 -5.52
C ASN A 152 17.27 -56.39 -4.31
N ARG A 153 16.75 -56.00 -3.13
CA ARG A 153 16.73 -56.87 -1.94
C ARG A 153 15.69 -58.00 -2.01
N LYS A 154 14.60 -57.84 -2.74
CA LYS A 154 13.58 -58.90 -2.93
C LYS A 154 14.00 -59.93 -3.97
N GLY A 155 14.73 -59.52 -5.02
CA GLY A 155 15.24 -60.42 -6.05
C GLY A 155 16.45 -61.27 -5.65
N SER A 156 16.99 -61.08 -4.44
CA SER A 156 18.17 -61.78 -3.91
C SER A 156 17.85 -62.82 -2.83
N ILE A 157 16.57 -63.14 -2.60
CA ILE A 157 16.18 -64.29 -1.77
C ILE A 157 16.40 -65.54 -2.63
N PRO A 158 17.37 -66.42 -2.31
CA PRO A 158 17.60 -67.63 -3.09
C PRO A 158 16.40 -68.56 -2.93
N VAL A 159 15.89 -69.11 -4.04
CA VAL A 159 14.85 -70.16 -4.07
C VAL A 159 15.50 -71.54 -3.83
N ASP A 160 16.58 -71.57 -3.05
CA ASP A 160 17.30 -72.80 -2.71
C ASP A 160 16.99 -73.18 -1.27
N THR A 161 15.76 -73.59 -1.00
CA THR A 161 15.52 -74.56 0.06
C THR A 161 14.22 -75.34 -0.21
N ILE A 162 14.41 -76.67 -0.26
CA ILE A 162 13.45 -77.79 -0.26
C ILE A 162 13.03 -78.29 -1.65
#